data_AF-A0A644TUV2-F1
#
_entry.id   AF-A0A644TUV2-F1
#
_cell.length_a   1.000
_cell.length_b   1.000
_cell.length_c   1.000
_cell.angle_alpha   90.00
_cell.angle_beta   90.00
_cell.angle_gamma   90.00
#
_symmetry.space_group_name_H-M   'P 1'
#
loop_
_entity.id
_entity.type
_entity.pdbx_description
1 polymer ?
#
loop_
_entity_poly.entity_id
_entity_poly.type
_entity_poly.pdbx_seq_one_letter_code
_entity_poly.pdbx_strand_id
1 'polypeptide(L)' 'MTSGLYNFSDLSEFWDESEFWDEYVGDPLALWAPKKLVDMAVANSPLFQPGS' A
#
# COMPACT_ATOMS: atom_id res chain seq x y z
N MET A 1 -14.83 -3.35 6.20
CA MET A 1 -13.93 -4.03 5.25
C MET A 1 -14.73 -5.07 4.47
N THR A 2 -15.53 -4.67 3.48
CA THR A 2 -16.33 -5.58 2.63
C THR A 2 -15.96 -5.43 1.15
N SER A 3 -14.95 -4.61 0.83
CA SER A 3 -14.49 -4.36 -0.53
C SER A 3 -13.60 -5.46 -1.09
N GLY A 4 -13.06 -6.36 -0.25
CA GLY A 4 -12.09 -7.38 -0.66
C GLY A 4 -10.69 -6.85 -1.02
N LEU A 5 -10.48 -5.53 -0.99
CA LEU A 5 -9.19 -4.92 -1.28
C LEU A 5 -8.16 -5.27 -0.22
N TYR A 6 -6.92 -5.47 -0.66
CA TYR A 6 -5.78 -5.55 0.24
C TYR A 6 -5.63 -4.25 1.02
N ASN A 7 -5.28 -4.38 2.29
CA ASN A 7 -4.80 -3.26 3.06
C ASN A 7 -3.33 -3.02 2.67
N PHE A 8 -3.00 -1.80 2.24
CA PHE A 8 -1.64 -1.48 1.79
C PHE A 8 -0.59 -1.69 2.89
N SER A 9 -0.97 -1.56 4.17
CA SER A 9 -0.06 -1.78 5.30
C SER A 9 0.24 -3.26 5.56
N ASP A 10 -0.45 -4.18 4.90
CA ASP A 10 -0.23 -5.62 5.06
C ASP A 10 0.69 -6.18 3.95
N LEU A 11 1.07 -5.35 2.97
CA LEU A 11 1.95 -5.73 1.86
C LEU A 11 3.41 -5.65 2.31
N SER A 12 4.22 -6.65 1.93
CA SER A 12 5.66 -6.66 2.20
C SER A 12 6.36 -5.47 1.56
N GLU A 13 5.92 -5.05 0.38
CA GLU A 13 6.46 -3.95 -0.41
C GLU A 13 6.31 -2.59 0.28
N PHE A 14 5.32 -2.46 1.17
CA PHE A 14 5.16 -1.28 2.00
C PHE A 14 6.20 -1.23 3.12
N TRP A 15 6.72 -2.38 3.56
CA TRP A 15 7.72 -2.50 4.62
C TRP A 15 9.12 -2.80 4.10
N ASP A 16 9.29 -3.16 2.84
CA ASP A 16 10.59 -3.48 2.24
C ASP A 16 11.46 -2.22 2.17
N GLU A 17 12.54 -2.25 2.96
CA GLU A 17 13.39 -1.10 3.29
C GLU A 17 14.28 -0.65 2.12
N SER A 18 14.40 -1.44 1.06
CA SER A 18 15.41 -1.22 0.01
C SER A 18 15.09 -0.12 -1.02
N GLU A 19 13.84 0.31 -1.15
CA GLU A 19 13.45 1.47 -1.99
C GLU A 19 12.40 2.37 -1.32
N PHE A 20 11.52 1.80 -0.48
CA PHE A 20 10.37 2.49 0.08
C PHE A 20 10.72 3.34 1.31
N TRP A 21 11.64 2.86 2.15
CA TRP A 21 12.10 3.56 3.35
C TRP A 21 13.24 4.54 3.09
N ASP A 22 14.09 4.29 2.09
CA ASP A 22 15.12 5.25 1.67
C ASP A 22 14.52 6.60 1.25
N GLU A 23 13.34 6.58 0.60
CA GLU A 23 12.58 7.78 0.24
C GLU A 23 12.00 8.50 1.48
N TYR A 24 11.68 7.76 2.55
CA TYR A 24 11.06 8.25 3.79
C TYR A 24 12.08 8.76 4.83
N VAL A 25 13.21 8.08 5.00
CA VAL A 25 14.28 8.50 5.93
C VAL A 25 14.95 9.78 5.42
N GLY A 26 14.99 9.99 4.10
CA GLY A 26 15.50 11.21 3.47
C GLY A 26 14.56 12.42 3.59
N ASP A 27 13.24 12.20 3.67
CA ASP A 27 12.25 13.27 3.76
C ASP A 27 11.03 12.85 4.64
N PRO A 28 10.99 13.26 5.92
CA PRO A 28 9.85 12.99 6.81
C PRO A 28 8.56 13.75 6.41
N LEU A 29 8.62 14.62 5.39
CA LEU A 29 7.47 15.26 4.75
C LEU A 29 7.14 14.64 3.38
N ALA A 30 7.74 13.51 3.03
CA ALA A 30 7.32 12.67 1.91
C ALA A 30 5.89 12.16 2.18
N LEU A 31 4.93 13.06 1.98
CA LEU A 31 3.51 12.81 2.07
C LEU A 31 3.21 11.78 0.99
N TRP A 32 2.95 10.55 1.41
CA TRP A 32 2.47 9.53 0.49
C TRP A 32 1.23 10.07 -0.20
N ALA A 33 1.36 10.32 -1.50
CA ALA A 33 0.20 10.67 -2.31
C ALA A 33 -0.81 9.53 -2.13
N PRO A 34 -2.06 9.79 -1.71
CA PRO A 34 -3.04 8.74 -1.48
C PRO A 34 -3.18 7.78 -2.67
N LYS A 35 -2.94 8.28 -3.90
CA LYS A 35 -2.86 7.48 -5.10
C LYS A 35 -1.83 6.34 -5.04
N LYS A 36 -0.60 6.58 -4.56
CA LYS A 36 0.47 5.56 -4.49
C LYS A 36 0.06 4.40 -3.57
N LEU A 37 -0.58 4.71 -2.43
CA LEU A 37 -1.10 3.71 -1.50
C LEU A 37 -2.23 2.87 -2.10
N VAL A 38 -3.15 3.53 -2.82
CA VAL A 38 -4.24 2.85 -3.52
C VAL A 38 -3.71 1.98 -4.65
N ASP A 39 -2.77 2.47 -5.45
CA ASP A 39 -2.16 1.74 -6.56
C ASP A 39 -1.50 0.44 -6.06
N MET A 40 -0.81 0.47 -4.90
CA MET A 40 -0.24 -0.74 -4.28
C MET A 40 -1.32 -1.75 -3.86
N ALA A 41 -2.42 -1.28 -3.26
CA ALA A 41 -3.52 -2.15 -2.85
C ALA A 41 -4.23 -2.82 -4.03
N VAL A 42 -4.43 -2.10 -5.15
CA VAL A 42 -5.15 -2.61 -6.34
C VAL A 42 -4.28 -3.41 -7.32
N ALA A 43 -2.94 -3.37 -7.16
CA ALA A 43 -2.04 -4.22 -7.92
C ALA A 43 -2.21 -5.71 -7.56
N ASN A 44 -2.80 -6.00 -6.40
CA ASN A 44 -3.08 -7.35 -5.93
C ASN A 44 -4.53 -7.76 -6.23
N SER A 45 -4.73 -9.04 -6.53
CA SER A 45 -6.10 -9.58 -6.69
C SER A 45 -6.88 -9.46 -5.38
N PRO A 46 -8.19 -9.17 -5.38
CA PRO A 46 -8.95 -9.07 -4.12
C PRO A 46 -8.92 -10.36 -3.29
N LEU A 47 -8.84 -10.22 -1.96
CA LEU A 47 -8.86 -11.34 -1.00
C LEU A 47 -10.18 -12.12 -1.04
N PHE A 48 -11.26 -11.44 -1.36
CA PHE A 48 -12.60 -12.00 -1.50
C PHE A 48 -13.44 -11.13 -2.44
N GLN A 49 -14.59 -11.65 -2.89
CA GLN A 49 -15.48 -10.90 -3.76
C GLN A 49 -16.11 -9.71 -3.00
N PRO A 50 -16.11 -8.50 -3.58
CA PRO A 50 -16.72 -7.34 -2.93
C PRO A 50 -18.19 -7.60 -2.58
N GLY A 51 -18.56 -7.31 -1.33
CA GLY A 51 -19.94 -7.45 -0.84
C GLY A 51 -20.37 -8.87 -0.47
N SER A 52 -19.45 -9.84 -0.46
CA SER A 52 -19.68 -11.18 0.11
C SER A 52 -19.88 -11.15 1.62
#